data_AF-F9VZ18-F1
#
_entry.id   AF-F9VZ18-F1
#
_cell.length_a   1.000
_cell.length_b   1.000
_cell.length_c   1.000
_cell.angle_alpha   90.00
_cell.angle_beta   90.00
_cell.angle_gamma   90.00
#
_symmetry.space_group_name_H-M   'P 1'
#
loop_
_entity.id
_entity.type
_entity.pdbx_description
1 polymer ?
#
loop_
_entity_poly.entity_id
_entity_poly.type
_entity_poly.pdbx_seq_one_letter_code
_entity_poly.pdbx_strand_id
1 'polypeptide(L)'
;MTTQAEAMKVMLVVSACHQRTAPRIDDPEVTATIANVWADLFGAYNLELPDLVAAVKRRALKEPDKPAPEPGEIVKYAREIRAERAAKEQADPQQRALHEAKIDRKIASYAGGFGIQIDGQPR
;
A
#
# COMPACT_ATOMS: atom_id res chain seq x y z
N MET A 1 6.32 5.09 5.34
CA MET A 1 5.44 5.66 6.37
C MET A 1 4.60 6.75 5.73
N THR A 2 3.27 6.65 5.82
CA THR A 2 2.37 7.66 5.26
C THR A 2 2.42 8.92 6.12
N THR A 3 2.49 10.09 5.50
CA THR A 3 2.55 11.39 6.18
C THR A 3 1.15 11.97 6.38
N GLN A 4 1.02 12.93 7.31
CA GLN A 4 -0.22 13.69 7.50
C GLN A 4 -0.70 14.35 6.19
N ALA A 5 0.22 14.96 5.44
CA ALA A 5 -0.10 15.61 4.16
C ALA A 5 -0.63 14.61 3.12
N GLU A 6 -0.12 13.38 3.10
CA GLU A 6 -0.65 12.31 2.25
C GLU A 6 -2.03 11.85 2.72
N ALA A 7 -2.24 11.69 4.04
CA ALA A 7 -3.54 11.36 4.59
C ALA A 7 -4.60 12.42 4.26
N MET A 8 -4.26 13.72 4.34
CA MET A 8 -5.15 14.80 3.90
C MET A 8 -5.51 14.68 2.41
N LYS A 9 -4.56 14.30 1.55
CA LYS A 9 -4.86 14.04 0.13
C LYS A 9 -5.84 12.87 -0.03
N VAL A 10 -5.71 11.81 0.76
CA VAL A 10 -6.67 10.69 0.75
C VAL A 10 -8.05 11.15 1.19
N MET A 11 -8.15 11.91 2.30
CA MET A 11 -9.41 12.49 2.77
C MET A 11 -10.07 13.37 1.70
N LEU A 12 -9.30 14.18 0.99
CA LEU A 12 -9.81 14.99 -0.12
C LEU A 12 -10.39 14.13 -1.24
N VAL A 13 -9.73 13.02 -1.60
CA VAL A 13 -10.25 12.08 -2.59
C VAL A 13 -11.52 11.39 -2.10
N VAL A 14 -11.60 11.04 -0.81
CA VAL A 14 -12.83 10.52 -0.19
C VAL A 14 -13.97 11.52 -0.34
N SER A 15 -13.75 12.79 0.00
CA SER A 15 -14.76 13.86 -0.15
C SER A 15 -15.16 14.08 -1.60
N ALA A 16 -14.23 14.00 -2.54
CA ALA A 16 -14.52 14.12 -3.96
C ALA A 16 -15.35 12.95 -4.51
N CYS A 17 -15.09 11.72 -4.04
CA CYS A 17 -15.81 10.51 -4.45
C CYS A 17 -17.17 10.34 -3.73
N HIS A 18 -17.29 10.83 -2.49
CA HIS A 18 -18.44 10.61 -1.62
C HIS A 18 -19.06 11.92 -1.12
N GLN A 19 -19.28 12.89 -2.02
CA GLN A 19 -19.72 14.25 -1.71
C GLN A 19 -20.97 14.35 -0.81
N ARG A 20 -21.85 13.35 -0.86
CA ARG A 20 -23.09 13.28 -0.08
C ARG A 20 -22.89 12.79 1.36
N THR A 21 -21.88 11.97 1.61
CA THR A 21 -21.73 11.23 2.87
C THR A 21 -20.38 11.43 3.56
N ALA A 22 -19.39 12.01 2.88
CA ALA A 22 -18.13 12.38 3.48
C ALA A 22 -18.34 13.52 4.51
N PRO A 23 -17.72 13.42 5.70
CA PRO A 23 -17.78 14.49 6.68
C PRO A 23 -17.24 15.81 6.12
N ARG A 24 -17.97 16.91 6.34
CA ARG A 24 -17.46 18.26 6.13
C ARG A 24 -16.80 18.71 7.42
N ILE A 25 -15.50 18.93 7.38
CA ILE A 25 -14.70 19.36 8.52
C ILE A 25 -14.12 20.72 8.16
N ASP A 26 -14.62 21.76 8.80
CA ASP A 26 -14.24 23.14 8.51
C ASP A 26 -13.16 23.66 9.49
N ASP A 27 -12.91 22.93 10.56
CA ASP A 27 -11.88 23.24 11.56
C ASP A 27 -10.52 22.65 11.12
N PRO A 28 -9.48 23.49 10.93
CA PRO A 28 -8.16 23.04 10.51
C PRO A 28 -7.45 22.13 11.53
N GLU A 29 -7.62 22.37 12.83
CA GLU A 29 -6.98 21.59 13.90
C GLU A 29 -7.61 20.20 14.01
N VAL A 30 -8.94 20.13 13.91
CA VAL A 30 -9.67 18.86 13.84
C VAL A 30 -9.27 18.09 12.58
N THR A 31 -9.19 18.77 11.43
CA THR A 31 -8.75 18.15 10.17
C THR A 31 -7.35 17.58 10.28
N ALA A 32 -6.40 18.34 10.84
CA ALA A 32 -5.02 17.91 11.06
C ALA A 32 -4.94 16.70 12.00
N THR A 33 -5.75 16.69 13.06
CA THR A 33 -5.82 15.58 14.02
C THR A 33 -6.33 14.31 13.37
N ILE A 34 -7.43 14.39 12.61
CA ILE A 34 -7.97 13.23 11.89
C ILE A 34 -6.96 12.72 10.86
N ALA A 35 -6.29 13.62 10.13
CA ALA A 35 -5.26 13.24 9.16
C ALA A 35 -4.07 12.51 9.81
N ASN A 36 -3.67 12.88 11.04
CA ASN A 36 -2.65 12.15 11.79
C ASN A 36 -3.09 10.72 12.12
N VAL A 37 -4.32 10.56 12.62
CA VAL A 37 -4.87 9.23 12.91
C VAL A 37 -4.91 8.36 11.65
N TRP A 38 -5.33 8.93 10.51
CA TRP A 38 -5.34 8.23 9.23
C TRP A 38 -3.92 7.86 8.78
N ALA A 39 -2.96 8.77 8.92
CA ALA A 39 -1.56 8.52 8.59
C ALA A 39 -0.96 7.37 9.42
N ASP A 40 -1.26 7.30 10.72
CA ASP A 40 -0.82 6.22 11.60
C ASP A 40 -1.41 4.88 11.16
N LEU A 41 -2.71 4.84 10.87
CA LEU A 41 -3.41 3.63 10.40
C LEU A 41 -2.86 3.14 9.06
N PHE A 42 -2.58 4.03 8.12
CA PHE A 42 -1.98 3.66 6.83
C PHE A 42 -0.50 3.27 6.98
N GLY A 43 0.21 3.96 7.87
CA GLY A 43 1.61 3.71 8.21
C GLY A 43 1.83 2.31 8.78
N ALA A 44 0.90 1.79 9.58
CA ALA A 44 0.95 0.43 10.14
C ALA A 44 1.04 -0.68 9.07
N TYR A 45 0.57 -0.41 7.85
CA TYR A 45 0.61 -1.35 6.72
C TYR A 45 1.61 -0.94 5.62
N ASN A 46 2.44 0.07 5.89
CA ASN A 46 3.38 0.67 4.93
C ASN A 46 2.70 0.97 3.58
N LEU A 47 1.50 1.56 3.61
CA LEU A 47 0.74 1.90 2.40
C LEU A 47 1.25 3.20 1.80
N GLU A 48 1.35 3.24 0.47
CA GLU A 48 1.79 4.42 -0.26
C GLU A 48 0.57 5.18 -0.80
N LEU A 49 0.71 6.50 -0.95
CA LEU A 49 -0.37 7.37 -1.44
C LEU A 49 -1.05 6.86 -2.73
N PRO A 50 -0.33 6.35 -3.77
CA PRO A 50 -0.97 5.83 -4.97
C PRO A 50 -1.91 4.65 -4.69
N ASP A 51 -1.52 3.74 -3.80
CA ASP A 51 -2.34 2.57 -3.43
C ASP A 51 -3.61 3.01 -2.68
N LEU A 52 -3.48 3.98 -1.76
CA LEU A 52 -4.59 4.53 -1.00
C LEU A 52 -5.60 5.27 -1.89
N VAL A 53 -5.13 6.11 -2.82
CA VAL A 53 -6.00 6.82 -3.78
C VAL A 53 -6.72 5.83 -4.70
N ALA A 54 -6.02 4.80 -5.18
CA ALA A 54 -6.62 3.76 -6.00
C ALA A 54 -7.67 2.95 -5.21
N ALA A 55 -7.42 2.70 -3.92
CA ALA A 55 -8.35 2.03 -3.03
C ALA A 55 -9.66 2.81 -2.84
N VAL A 56 -9.59 4.13 -2.58
CA VAL A 56 -10.79 4.98 -2.46
C VAL A 56 -11.62 4.94 -3.75
N LYS A 57 -10.98 5.12 -4.91
CA LYS A 57 -11.67 5.08 -6.21
C LYS A 57 -12.30 3.72 -6.49
N ARG A 58 -11.58 2.64 -6.20
CA ARG A 58 -12.08 1.26 -6.34
C ARG A 58 -13.29 1.03 -5.45
N ARG A 59 -13.26 1.49 -4.20
CA ARG A 59 -14.36 1.38 -3.25
C ARG A 59 -15.59 2.14 -3.74
N ALA A 60 -15.41 3.38 -4.20
CA ALA A 60 -16.50 4.19 -4.77
C ALA A 60 -17.19 3.51 -5.97
N LEU A 61 -16.43 2.81 -6.82
CA LEU A 61 -16.98 2.08 -7.97
C LEU A 61 -17.64 0.75 -7.58
N LYS A 62 -17.03 -0.01 -6.66
CA LYS A 62 -17.55 -1.33 -6.26
C LYS A 62 -18.76 -1.24 -5.33
N GLU A 63 -18.83 -0.18 -4.52
CA GLU A 63 -19.82 -0.01 -3.47
C GLU A 63 -20.42 1.41 -3.50
N PRO A 64 -21.10 1.79 -4.60
CA PRO A 64 -21.54 3.17 -4.84
C PRO A 64 -22.60 3.65 -3.83
N ASP A 65 -23.43 2.74 -3.31
CA ASP A 65 -24.52 3.08 -2.40
C ASP A 65 -24.08 3.17 -0.93
N LYS A 66 -22.84 2.80 -0.62
CA LYS A 66 -22.33 2.84 0.75
C LYS A 66 -21.80 4.23 1.13
N PRO A 67 -21.91 4.64 2.42
CA PRO A 67 -21.33 5.89 2.93
C PRO A 67 -19.84 6.04 2.65
N ALA A 68 -19.26 7.23 2.84
CA ALA A 68 -17.83 7.44 2.66
C ALA A 68 -17.00 6.39 3.43
N PRO A 69 -15.93 5.83 2.85
CA PRO A 69 -15.14 4.80 3.50
C PRO A 69 -14.32 5.36 4.66
N GLU A 70 -14.23 4.57 5.72
CA GLU A 70 -13.29 4.77 6.83
C GLU A 70 -11.89 4.22 6.50
N PRO A 71 -10.82 4.63 7.22
CA PRO A 71 -9.45 4.19 6.95
C PRO A 71 -9.27 2.68 6.83
N GLY A 72 -9.96 1.90 7.67
CA GLY A 72 -9.87 0.44 7.65
C GLY A 72 -10.39 -0.17 6.35
N GLU A 73 -11.45 0.39 5.76
CA GLU A 73 -11.97 -0.04 4.45
C GLU A 73 -10.98 0.29 3.33
N ILE A 74 -10.34 1.47 3.39
CA ILE A 74 -9.32 1.89 2.43
C ILE A 74 -8.10 0.96 2.51
N VAL A 75 -7.63 0.63 3.71
CA VAL A 75 -6.52 -0.31 3.94
C VAL A 75 -6.79 -1.66 3.29
N LYS A 76 -8.00 -2.20 3.44
CA LYS A 76 -8.40 -3.48 2.83
C LYS A 76 -8.17 -3.44 1.31
N TYR A 77 -8.76 -2.48 0.62
CA TYR A 77 -8.63 -2.37 -0.84
C TYR A 77 -7.21 -2.03 -1.29
N ALA A 78 -6.47 -1.23 -0.53
CA ALA A 78 -5.09 -0.88 -0.86
C ALA A 78 -4.17 -2.13 -0.81
N ARG A 79 -4.38 -3.00 0.18
CA ARG A 79 -3.66 -4.27 0.29
C ARG A 79 -4.03 -5.22 -0.85
N GLU A 80 -5.30 -5.29 -1.23
CA GLU A 80 -5.76 -6.07 -2.40
C GLU A 80 -5.08 -5.57 -3.68
N ILE A 81 -5.04 -4.26 -3.91
CA ILE A 81 -4.36 -3.64 -5.07
C ILE A 81 -2.88 -4.00 -5.11
N ARG A 82 -2.20 -3.93 -3.97
CA ARG A 82 -0.78 -4.29 -3.87
C ARG A 82 -0.55 -5.77 -4.16
N ALA A 83 -1.40 -6.65 -3.63
CA ALA A 83 -1.33 -8.08 -3.91
C ALA A 83 -1.57 -8.39 -5.39
N GLU A 84 -2.56 -7.75 -6.02
CA GLU A 84 -2.83 -7.86 -7.45
C GLU A 84 -1.65 -7.39 -8.31
N ARG A 85 -0.98 -6.29 -7.91
CA ARG A 85 0.22 -5.79 -8.58
C ARG A 85 1.36 -6.81 -8.49
N ALA A 86 1.66 -7.29 -7.28
CA ALA A 86 2.71 -8.29 -7.07
C ALA A 86 2.43 -9.60 -7.84
N ALA A 87 1.16 -10.04 -7.88
CA ALA A 87 0.77 -11.22 -8.66
C ALA A 87 0.97 -11.03 -10.17
N LYS A 88 0.69 -9.82 -10.70
CA LYS A 88 0.94 -9.49 -12.11
C LYS A 88 2.43 -9.47 -12.45
N GLU A 89 3.25 -8.90 -11.56
CA GLU A 89 4.72 -8.87 -11.73
C GLU A 89 5.31 -10.29 -11.75
N GLN A 90 4.77 -11.22 -10.95
CA GLN A 90 5.20 -12.62 -10.96
C GLN A 90 4.70 -13.42 -12.19
N ALA A 91 3.58 -13.02 -12.78
CA ALA A 91 3.01 -13.68 -13.95
C ALA A 91 3.75 -13.34 -15.26
N ASP A 92 4.51 -12.23 -15.29
CA ASP A 92 5.35 -11.86 -16.44
C ASP A 92 6.69 -12.65 -16.38
N PRO A 93 6.97 -13.53 -17.37
CA PRO A 93 8.20 -14.34 -17.38
C PRO A 93 9.49 -13.51 -17.31
N GLN A 94 9.51 -12.30 -17.89
CA GLN A 94 10.69 -11.44 -17.86
C GLN A 94 10.91 -10.82 -16.48
N GLN A 95 9.83 -10.41 -15.81
CA GLN A 95 9.93 -9.86 -14.46
C GLN A 95 10.22 -10.93 -13.41
N ARG A 96 9.71 -12.15 -13.59
CA ARG A 96 10.05 -13.31 -12.77
C ARG A 96 11.56 -13.60 -12.80
N ALA A 97 12.17 -13.62 -13.99
CA ALA A 97 13.60 -13.82 -14.15
C ALA A 97 14.44 -12.70 -13.47
N LEU A 98 14.01 -11.44 -13.56
CA LEU A 98 14.66 -10.32 -12.86
C LEU A 98 14.54 -10.42 -11.33
N HIS A 99 13.42 -10.94 -10.84
CA HIS A 99 13.19 -11.15 -9.41
C HIS A 99 14.03 -12.31 -8.85
N GLU A 100 14.07 -13.44 -9.57
CA GLU A 100 14.93 -14.59 -9.25
C GLU A 100 16.41 -14.19 -9.24
N ALA A 101 16.89 -13.46 -10.26
CA ALA A 101 18.26 -12.97 -10.31
C ALA A 101 18.63 -12.00 -9.16
N LYS A 102 17.66 -11.20 -8.67
CA LYS A 102 17.84 -10.35 -7.48
C LYS A 102 17.95 -11.16 -6.20
N ILE A 103 17.15 -12.22 -6.06
CA ILE A 103 17.20 -13.13 -4.91
C ILE A 103 18.54 -13.86 -4.88
N ASP A 104 18.99 -14.41 -6.01
CA ASP A 104 20.28 -15.11 -6.11
C ASP A 104 21.45 -14.19 -5.77
N ARG A 105 21.44 -12.95 -6.28
CA ARG A 105 22.48 -11.95 -5.95
C ARG A 105 22.47 -11.61 -4.46
N LYS A 106 21.29 -11.54 -3.83
CA LYS A 106 21.16 -11.31 -2.39
C LYS A 106 21.70 -12.52 -1.62
N ILE A 107 21.31 -13.75 -1.96
CA ILE A 107 21.84 -14.97 -1.33
C ILE A 107 23.37 -15.03 -1.44
N ALA A 108 23.94 -14.75 -2.61
CA ALA A 108 25.39 -14.72 -2.81
C ALA A 108 26.07 -13.67 -1.90
N SER A 109 25.48 -12.48 -1.73
CA SER A 109 26.00 -11.46 -0.82
C SER A 109 25.94 -11.87 0.66
N TYR A 110 24.90 -12.60 1.07
CA TYR A 110 24.77 -13.10 2.45
C TYR A 110 25.69 -14.29 2.72
N ALA A 111 25.87 -15.19 1.74
CA ALA A 111 26.81 -16.31 1.81
C ALA A 111 28.29 -15.87 1.76
N GLY A 112 28.59 -14.70 1.20
CA GLY A 112 29.92 -14.08 1.27
C GLY A 112 30.21 -13.35 2.59
N GLY A 113 29.17 -12.95 3.35
CA GLY A 113 29.29 -12.18 4.60
C GLY A 113 29.37 -13.01 5.88
N PHE A 114 28.83 -14.23 5.86
CA PHE A 114 29.13 -15.29 6.82
C PHE A 114 29.88 -16.34 6.04
N GLY A 115 31.14 -16.64 6.38
CA GLY A 115 31.95 -17.68 5.73
C GLY A 115 31.36 -19.09 5.88
N ILE A 116 30.21 -19.34 5.28
CA ILE A 116 29.55 -20.64 5.19
C ILE A 116 29.99 -21.22 3.86
N GLN A 117 31.01 -22.06 3.91
CA GLN A 117 31.31 -22.99 2.83
C GLN A 117 30.11 -23.94 2.71
N ILE A 118 29.31 -23.79 1.67
CA ILE A 118 28.36 -24.84 1.27
C ILE A 118 29.20 -25.90 0.56
N ASP A 119 29.73 -26.83 1.35
CA ASP A 119 30.37 -28.04 0.83
C ASP A 119 29.29 -28.94 0.24
N GLY A 120 29.18 -28.90 -1.08
CA GLY A 120 28.37 -29.84 -1.88
C GLY A 120 29.20 -30.36 -3.04
N GLN A 121 30.17 -31.24 -2.79
CA GLN A 121 30.72 -32.07 -3.85
C GLN A 121 29.77 -33.26 -4.13
N PRO A 122 29.42 -33.52 -5.40
CA PRO A 122 28.70 -34.73 -5.78
C PRO A 122 29.65 -35.93 -5.77
N ARG A 123 29.19 -37.05 -5.20
CA ARG A 123 29.66 -38.40 -5.53
C ARG A 123 28.55 -39.12 -6.28
#